data_AF-A0A508YQT1-F1
#
_entry.id   AF-A0A508YQT1-F1
#
_cell.length_a   1.000
_cell.length_b   1.000
_cell.length_c   1.000
_cell.angle_alpha   90.00
_cell.angle_beta   90.00
_cell.angle_gamma   90.00
#
_symmetry.space_group_name_H-M   'P 1'
#
loop_
_entity.id
_entity.type
_entity.pdbx_description
1 polymer ?
#
loop_
_entity_poly.entity_id
_entity_poly.type
_entity_poly.pdbx_seq_one_letter_code
_entity_poly.pdbx_strand_id
1 'polypeptide(L)'
;MKQKILKLLLMPLLALGIGIQTPLMPTGSHPVQSTVVKAAKKHQSQRVKKQAAASSSQSDEQLAQLNYQGTQTISVNNGQPDFTSEDLDTSHGAWQQYGNLDRLNRATQANALLNRSLMPKAKREPLNVTPTGWHNKKIKGGYLYNRSHLIGYQLTGQNNN
;
A
#
# COMPACT_ATOMS: atom_id res chain seq x y z
N MET A 1 -17.49 13.01 -64.60
CA MET A 1 -16.32 12.64 -63.78
C MET A 1 -15.58 13.92 -63.40
N LYS A 2 -15.58 14.30 -62.12
CA LYS A 2 -14.86 15.50 -61.64
C LYS A 2 -13.95 15.07 -60.50
N GLN A 3 -12.65 14.99 -60.77
CA GLN A 3 -11.63 14.78 -59.75
C GLN A 3 -11.57 16.03 -58.86
N LYS A 4 -11.78 15.87 -57.54
CA LYS A 4 -11.54 16.93 -56.56
C LYS A 4 -10.16 16.71 -55.95
N ILE A 5 -9.28 17.66 -56.24
CA ILE A 5 -7.93 17.80 -55.72
C ILE A 5 -7.99 18.03 -54.20
N LEU A 6 -7.37 17.13 -53.44
CA LEU A 6 -7.18 17.26 -52.00
C LEU A 6 -6.01 18.23 -51.75
N LYS A 7 -6.31 19.46 -51.36
CA LYS A 7 -5.29 20.42 -50.89
C LYS A 7 -4.90 20.04 -49.45
N LEU A 8 -3.71 19.50 -49.28
CA LEU A 8 -3.06 19.29 -47.99
C LEU A 8 -2.60 20.66 -47.47
N LEU A 9 -3.31 21.20 -46.49
CA LEU A 9 -2.91 22.40 -45.75
C LEU A 9 -1.89 22.00 -44.68
N LEU A 10 -0.62 22.32 -44.93
CA LEU A 10 0.46 22.23 -43.95
C LEU A 10 0.39 23.49 -43.07
N MET A 11 -0.09 23.36 -41.83
CA MET A 11 0.01 24.46 -40.85
C MET A 11 1.41 24.45 -40.20
N PRO A 12 2.08 25.61 -40.06
CA PRO A 12 3.31 25.69 -39.29
C PRO A 12 3.00 25.57 -37.79
N LEU A 13 3.68 24.64 -37.11
CA LEU A 13 3.71 24.57 -35.64
C LEU A 13 4.45 25.81 -35.11
N LEU A 14 3.70 26.73 -34.50
CA LEU A 14 4.27 27.82 -33.71
C LEU A 14 4.64 27.24 -32.34
N ALA A 15 5.94 27.04 -32.09
CA ALA A 15 6.44 26.61 -30.79
C ALA A 15 6.38 27.79 -29.80
N LEU A 16 5.28 27.93 -29.07
CA LEU A 16 5.27 28.74 -27.85
C LEU A 16 5.95 27.95 -26.73
N GLY A 17 7.20 28.33 -26.44
CA GLY A 17 7.90 27.94 -25.23
C GLY A 17 7.23 28.55 -24.01
N ILE A 18 6.35 27.81 -23.36
CA ILE A 18 5.90 28.09 -22.00
C ILE A 18 6.88 27.38 -21.07
N GLY A 19 7.83 28.14 -20.52
CA GLY A 19 8.71 27.69 -19.46
C GLY A 19 7.88 27.40 -18.20
N ILE A 20 7.63 26.13 -17.93
CA ILE A 20 7.11 25.70 -16.63
C ILE A 20 8.31 25.60 -15.70
N GLN A 21 8.45 26.61 -14.85
CA GLN A 21 9.40 26.63 -13.76
C GLN A 21 8.91 25.63 -12.70
N THR A 22 9.51 24.44 -12.67
CA THR A 22 9.27 23.47 -11.59
C THR A 22 9.83 24.03 -10.28
N PRO A 23 9.08 24.08 -9.17
CA PRO A 23 9.65 24.43 -7.89
C PRO A 23 10.66 23.36 -7.46
N LEU A 24 11.90 23.81 -7.23
CA LEU A 24 12.95 23.04 -6.58
C LEU A 24 12.48 22.58 -5.20
N MET A 25 12.50 21.26 -4.99
CA MET A 25 12.40 20.68 -3.65
C MET A 25 13.66 21.09 -2.86
N PRO A 26 13.53 21.54 -1.60
CA PRO A 26 14.70 21.81 -0.76
C PRO A 26 15.43 20.50 -0.48
N THR A 27 16.65 20.37 -0.99
CA THR A 27 17.60 19.34 -0.61
C THR A 27 18.04 19.59 0.83
N GLY A 28 17.47 18.85 1.78
CA GLY A 28 18.01 18.75 3.13
C GLY A 28 19.35 18.03 3.10
N SER A 29 20.44 18.79 3.12
CA SER A 29 21.79 18.28 3.33
C SER A 29 21.98 17.93 4.81
N HIS A 30 21.79 16.65 5.14
CA HIS A 30 22.38 16.09 6.36
C HIS A 30 23.79 15.57 6.02
N PRO A 31 24.84 15.95 6.78
CA PRO A 31 26.18 15.47 6.50
C PRO A 31 26.27 13.97 6.79
N VAL A 32 26.51 13.19 5.73
CA VAL A 32 26.97 11.80 5.82
C VAL A 32 28.44 11.83 6.23
N GLN A 33 28.71 11.62 7.52
CA GLN A 33 30.06 11.31 7.97
C GLN A 33 30.35 9.83 7.70
N SER A 34 31.10 9.58 6.63
CA SER A 34 31.73 8.29 6.35
C SER A 34 32.97 8.15 7.24
N THR A 35 32.90 7.34 8.29
CA THR A 35 34.10 6.88 8.99
C THR A 35 34.35 5.43 8.62
N VAL A 36 35.37 5.24 7.79
CA VAL A 36 35.94 3.93 7.45
C VAL A 36 36.59 3.36 8.71
N VAL A 37 36.17 2.18 9.15
CA VAL A 37 36.94 1.37 10.12
C VAL A 37 37.15 -0.04 9.56
N LYS A 38 38.44 -0.35 9.33
CA LYS A 38 38.95 -1.67 8.95
C LYS A 38 38.90 -2.65 10.13
N ALA A 39 38.82 -3.93 9.74
CA ALA A 39 38.61 -5.15 10.51
C ALA A 39 39.51 -5.41 11.75
N ALA A 40 38.94 -6.11 12.74
CA ALA A 40 39.62 -7.14 13.55
C ALA A 40 38.59 -8.07 14.22
N LYS A 41 38.94 -9.36 14.34
CA LYS A 41 38.08 -10.51 14.69
C LYS A 41 38.42 -11.00 16.12
N LYS A 42 37.47 -11.09 17.04
CA LYS A 42 37.33 -12.22 18.02
C LYS A 42 36.11 -12.07 18.95
N HIS A 43 35.59 -13.24 19.31
CA HIS A 43 34.43 -13.55 20.14
C HIS A 43 34.29 -12.76 21.45
N GLN A 44 33.07 -12.31 21.74
CA GLN A 44 32.45 -12.55 23.05
C GLN A 44 30.92 -12.56 22.94
N SER A 45 30.36 -13.72 23.26
CA SER A 45 28.94 -13.93 23.52
C SER A 45 28.54 -13.10 24.74
N GLN A 46 27.88 -11.96 24.52
CA GLN A 46 27.12 -11.29 25.57
C GLN A 46 25.63 -11.47 25.27
N ARG A 47 25.06 -12.36 26.08
CA ARG A 47 23.66 -12.73 26.18
C ARG A 47 22.84 -11.46 26.48
N VAL A 48 22.30 -10.83 25.45
CA VAL A 48 21.27 -9.79 25.61
C VAL A 48 20.05 -10.50 26.21
N LYS A 49 19.82 -10.28 27.50
CA LYS A 49 18.56 -10.66 28.15
C LYS A 49 17.46 -9.83 27.47
N LYS A 50 16.73 -10.46 26.54
CA LYS A 50 15.44 -9.97 26.07
C LYS A 50 14.49 -10.09 27.26
N GLN A 51 14.37 -9.04 28.07
CA GLN A 51 13.20 -8.89 28.93
C GLN A 51 11.99 -8.86 28.00
N ALA A 52 11.24 -9.96 27.97
CA ALA A 52 9.91 -9.98 27.40
C ALA A 52 9.06 -9.04 28.27
N ALA A 53 8.89 -7.80 27.80
CA ALA A 53 7.80 -6.97 28.29
C ALA A 53 6.52 -7.75 28.01
N ALA A 54 5.76 -8.06 29.06
CA ALA A 54 4.45 -8.66 28.93
C ALA A 54 3.60 -7.70 28.08
N SER A 55 3.44 -8.02 26.80
CA SER A 55 2.54 -7.33 25.91
C SER A 55 1.12 -7.63 26.38
N SER A 56 0.44 -6.62 26.93
CA SER A 56 -1.02 -6.66 27.03
C SER A 56 -1.57 -6.56 25.61
N SER A 57 -1.61 -7.69 24.90
CA SER A 57 -2.22 -7.76 23.57
C SER A 57 -3.69 -7.39 23.73
N GLN A 58 -4.12 -6.34 23.04
CA GLN A 58 -5.54 -5.97 23.03
C GLN A 58 -6.30 -7.05 22.27
N SER A 59 -7.37 -7.59 22.84
CA SER A 59 -8.17 -8.62 22.15
C SER A 59 -9.11 -8.00 21.12
N ASP A 60 -9.52 -8.77 20.12
CA ASP A 60 -10.49 -8.35 19.11
C ASP A 60 -11.82 -7.92 19.75
N GLU A 61 -12.25 -8.59 20.84
CA GLU A 61 -13.44 -8.21 21.58
C GLU A 61 -13.31 -6.83 22.20
N GLN A 62 -12.13 -6.49 22.74
CA GLN A 62 -11.89 -5.16 23.31
C GLN A 62 -11.90 -4.08 22.22
N LEU A 63 -11.29 -4.36 21.07
CA LEU A 63 -11.28 -3.44 19.92
C LEU A 63 -12.70 -3.24 19.35
N ALA A 64 -13.52 -4.29 19.30
CA ALA A 64 -14.88 -4.25 18.79
C ALA A 64 -15.84 -3.40 19.65
N GLN A 65 -15.52 -3.15 20.92
CA GLN A 65 -16.31 -2.29 21.82
C GLN A 65 -15.93 -0.81 21.75
N LEU A 66 -14.92 -0.44 20.97
CA LEU A 66 -14.50 0.95 20.85
C LEU A 66 -15.53 1.80 20.09
N ASN A 67 -15.70 3.03 20.57
CA ASN A 67 -16.50 4.05 19.91
C ASN A 67 -15.58 5.13 19.33
N TYR A 68 -16.03 5.82 18.29
CA TYR A 68 -15.28 6.92 17.69
C TYR A 68 -15.14 8.09 18.67
N GLN A 69 -13.91 8.45 19.01
CA GLN A 69 -13.58 9.53 19.96
C GLN A 69 -12.93 10.76 19.29
N GLY A 70 -13.10 10.93 17.98
CA GLY A 70 -12.48 12.02 17.22
C GLY A 70 -11.11 11.70 16.63
N THR A 71 -10.55 10.52 16.89
CA THR A 71 -9.30 10.04 16.29
C THR A 71 -9.58 9.01 15.20
N GLN A 72 -8.95 9.17 14.04
CA GLN A 72 -9.15 8.27 12.89
C GLN A 72 -8.42 6.92 13.02
N THR A 73 -7.37 6.87 13.82
CA THR A 73 -6.50 5.71 13.99
C THR A 73 -6.20 5.47 15.46
N ILE A 74 -6.03 4.20 15.83
CA ILE A 74 -5.55 3.80 17.14
C ILE A 74 -4.29 2.94 16.97
N SER A 75 -3.33 3.06 17.88
CA SER A 75 -2.21 2.13 17.94
C SER A 75 -2.67 0.86 18.65
N VAL A 76 -2.46 -0.29 18.04
CA VAL A 76 -2.71 -1.60 18.63
C VAL A 76 -1.38 -2.20 19.08
N ASN A 77 -1.35 -2.86 20.23
CA ASN A 77 -0.18 -3.56 20.76
C ASN A 77 1.08 -2.67 20.82
N ASN A 78 0.90 -1.38 21.12
CA ASN A 78 1.97 -0.38 21.14
C ASN A 78 2.78 -0.31 19.83
N GLY A 79 2.13 -0.59 18.70
CA GLY A 79 2.76 -0.65 17.38
C GLY A 79 3.65 -1.87 17.15
N GLN A 80 3.55 -2.89 18.00
CA GLN A 80 4.27 -4.16 17.84
C GLN A 80 3.31 -5.21 17.26
N PRO A 81 3.52 -5.66 16.00
CA PRO A 81 2.75 -6.76 15.43
C PRO A 81 2.99 -8.06 16.19
N ASP A 82 1.99 -8.93 16.20
CA ASP A 82 1.97 -10.22 16.91
C ASP A 82 2.13 -11.43 15.95
N PHE A 83 2.72 -11.21 14.78
CA PHE A 83 3.02 -12.28 13.82
C PHE A 83 3.77 -13.46 14.47
N THR A 84 3.29 -14.66 14.19
CA THR A 84 3.90 -15.91 14.64
C THR A 84 5.19 -16.20 13.87
N SER A 85 5.95 -17.20 14.31
CA SER A 85 7.16 -17.60 13.56
C SER A 85 6.79 -18.18 12.19
N GLU A 86 5.62 -18.80 12.11
CA GLU A 86 5.01 -19.36 10.91
C GLU A 86 4.58 -18.25 9.93
N ASP A 87 3.96 -17.17 10.40
CA ASP A 87 3.58 -16.01 9.57
C ASP A 87 4.81 -15.35 8.91
N LEU A 88 5.95 -15.40 9.61
CA LEU A 88 7.21 -14.81 9.18
C LEU A 88 8.09 -15.77 8.37
N ASP A 89 7.66 -17.02 8.16
CA ASP A 89 8.44 -17.99 7.40
C ASP A 89 8.47 -17.64 5.91
N THR A 90 9.67 -17.46 5.40
CA THR A 90 9.94 -17.10 3.99
C THR A 90 10.32 -18.30 3.13
N SER A 91 10.45 -19.49 3.72
CA SER A 91 10.90 -20.70 3.02
C SER A 91 9.96 -21.12 1.87
N HIS A 92 8.69 -20.74 1.96
CA HIS A 92 7.64 -21.01 0.97
C HIS A 92 7.51 -19.92 -0.10
N GLY A 93 8.36 -18.88 -0.06
CA GLY A 93 8.30 -17.77 -0.99
C GLY A 93 7.10 -16.85 -0.78
N ALA A 94 6.79 -16.02 -1.77
CA ALA A 94 5.75 -15.01 -1.67
C ALA A 94 4.35 -15.62 -1.79
N TRP A 95 3.41 -15.19 -0.94
CA TRP A 95 2.04 -15.70 -0.94
C TRP A 95 1.04 -14.62 -0.53
N GLN A 96 -0.22 -14.87 -0.86
CA GLN A 96 -1.37 -14.11 -0.39
C GLN A 96 -2.55 -15.05 -0.19
N GLN A 97 -3.33 -14.84 0.86
CA GLN A 97 -4.50 -15.64 1.21
C GLN A 97 -5.62 -14.74 1.71
N TYR A 98 -6.82 -14.97 1.20
CA TYR A 98 -8.03 -14.27 1.58
C TYR A 98 -8.96 -15.22 2.32
N GLY A 99 -9.53 -14.76 3.42
CA GLY A 99 -10.53 -15.51 4.15
C GLY A 99 -11.83 -15.62 3.36
N ASN A 100 -12.60 -16.65 3.66
CA ASN A 100 -13.96 -16.77 3.16
C ASN A 100 -14.80 -15.58 3.64
N LEU A 101 -15.78 -15.18 2.82
CA LEU A 101 -16.76 -14.19 3.25
C LEU A 101 -17.51 -14.72 4.48
N ASP A 102 -17.84 -13.82 5.40
CA ASP A 102 -18.65 -14.20 6.56
C ASP A 102 -20.12 -14.48 6.16
N ARG A 103 -20.95 -14.89 7.12
CA ARG A 103 -22.38 -15.19 6.90
C ARG A 103 -23.21 -14.01 6.36
N LEU A 104 -22.67 -12.80 6.39
CA LEU A 104 -23.29 -11.58 5.87
C LEU A 104 -22.64 -11.15 4.54
N ASN A 105 -21.82 -12.02 3.94
CA ASN A 105 -21.08 -11.76 2.70
C ASN A 105 -20.04 -10.63 2.85
N ARG A 106 -19.52 -10.37 4.05
CA ARG A 106 -18.49 -9.35 4.29
C ARG A 106 -17.10 -9.93 4.12
N ALA A 107 -16.17 -9.11 3.62
CA ALA A 107 -14.76 -9.47 3.58
C ALA A 107 -14.21 -9.72 4.99
N THR A 108 -13.39 -10.75 5.13
CA THR A 108 -12.74 -11.14 6.39
C THR A 108 -11.23 -10.92 6.28
N GLN A 109 -10.42 -11.70 7.00
CA GLN A 109 -8.96 -11.55 7.03
C GLN A 109 -8.32 -11.65 5.63
N ALA A 110 -7.24 -10.91 5.43
CA ALA A 110 -6.38 -11.02 4.26
C ALA A 110 -4.92 -11.00 4.73
N ASN A 111 -4.19 -12.07 4.44
CA ASN A 111 -2.81 -12.26 4.86
C ASN A 111 -1.91 -12.37 3.63
N ALA A 112 -0.68 -11.89 3.73
CA ALA A 112 0.31 -12.05 2.67
C ALA A 112 1.74 -11.92 3.19
N LEU A 113 2.63 -12.67 2.55
CA LEU A 113 4.07 -12.44 2.58
C LEU A 113 4.48 -11.74 1.27
N LEU A 114 4.58 -10.42 1.34
CA LEU A 114 4.73 -9.57 0.16
C LEU A 114 6.14 -9.63 -0.43
N ASN A 115 6.22 -9.73 -1.75
CA ASN A 115 7.46 -9.69 -2.52
C ASN A 115 7.21 -8.99 -3.86
N ARG A 116 8.27 -8.47 -4.49
CA ARG A 116 8.21 -7.91 -5.85
C ARG A 116 7.67 -8.89 -6.89
N SER A 117 7.79 -10.19 -6.65
CA SER A 117 7.19 -11.21 -7.53
C SER A 117 5.67 -11.19 -7.57
N LEU A 118 4.98 -10.72 -6.51
CA LEU A 118 3.52 -10.58 -6.46
C LEU A 118 3.01 -9.29 -7.09
N MET A 119 3.89 -8.29 -7.25
CA MET A 119 3.49 -6.99 -7.77
C MET A 119 3.05 -7.10 -9.23
N PRO A 120 1.93 -6.45 -9.63
CA PRO A 120 1.48 -6.50 -11.00
C PRO A 120 2.40 -5.70 -11.91
N LYS A 121 2.61 -6.22 -13.13
CA LYS A 121 3.29 -5.50 -14.21
C LYS A 121 2.32 -4.74 -15.12
N ALA A 122 1.06 -5.14 -15.10
CA ALA A 122 0.00 -4.52 -15.88
C ALA A 122 -0.59 -3.32 -15.15
N LYS A 123 -1.28 -2.46 -15.90
CA LYS A 123 -2.13 -1.42 -15.31
C LYS A 123 -3.35 -2.08 -14.68
N ARG A 124 -3.89 -1.38 -13.68
CA ARG A 124 -5.11 -1.77 -13.01
C ARG A 124 -6.31 -1.58 -13.94
N GLU A 125 -7.17 -2.58 -14.01
CA GLU A 125 -8.38 -2.55 -14.82
C GLU A 125 -9.58 -1.97 -14.04
N PRO A 126 -10.63 -1.50 -14.73
CA PRO A 126 -11.85 -1.04 -14.08
C PRO A 126 -12.45 -2.08 -13.12
N LEU A 127 -13.04 -1.59 -12.03
CA LEU A 127 -13.72 -2.44 -11.05
C LEU A 127 -15.14 -2.79 -11.48
N ASN A 128 -15.51 -4.06 -11.39
CA ASN A 128 -16.84 -4.56 -11.74
C ASN A 128 -17.62 -5.19 -10.55
N VAL A 129 -17.01 -5.25 -9.36
CA VAL A 129 -17.67 -5.76 -8.14
C VAL A 129 -18.19 -4.61 -7.27
N THR A 130 -19.32 -4.81 -6.61
CA THR A 130 -19.83 -3.93 -5.55
C THR A 130 -19.80 -4.66 -4.22
N PRO A 131 -19.10 -4.14 -3.19
CA PRO A 131 -19.01 -4.83 -1.91
C PRO A 131 -20.36 -4.86 -1.19
N THR A 132 -20.47 -5.74 -0.20
CA THR A 132 -21.64 -5.83 0.67
C THR A 132 -21.97 -4.48 1.31
N GLY A 133 -23.24 -4.10 1.28
CA GLY A 133 -23.72 -2.82 1.82
C GLY A 133 -23.42 -1.59 0.94
N TRP A 134 -22.99 -1.78 -0.31
CA TRP A 134 -22.67 -0.67 -1.21
C TRP A 134 -23.88 0.22 -1.52
N HIS A 135 -23.93 1.38 -0.88
CA HIS A 135 -24.86 2.47 -1.18
C HIS A 135 -24.09 3.78 -1.26
N ASN A 136 -23.84 4.26 -2.48
CA ASN A 136 -22.92 5.36 -2.74
C ASN A 136 -23.65 6.60 -3.26
N LYS A 137 -23.12 7.78 -2.94
CA LYS A 137 -23.67 9.07 -3.34
C LYS A 137 -22.58 9.93 -3.97
N LYS A 138 -22.89 10.59 -5.09
CA LYS A 138 -22.02 11.62 -5.65
C LYS A 138 -22.05 12.85 -4.75
N ILE A 139 -20.88 13.36 -4.39
CA ILE A 139 -20.67 14.54 -3.56
C ILE A 139 -19.82 15.57 -4.32
N LYS A 140 -19.69 16.78 -3.78
CA LYS A 140 -18.80 17.79 -4.36
C LYS A 140 -17.36 17.24 -4.33
N GLY A 141 -16.78 17.03 -5.51
CA GLY A 141 -15.42 16.52 -5.65
C GLY A 141 -15.28 15.01 -5.84
N GLY A 142 -16.37 14.23 -5.88
CA GLY A 142 -16.27 12.79 -6.17
C GLY A 142 -17.45 11.96 -5.69
N TYR A 143 -17.15 10.78 -5.16
CA TYR A 143 -18.11 9.85 -4.57
C TYR A 143 -17.86 9.70 -3.08
N LEU A 144 -18.92 9.43 -2.32
CA LEU A 144 -18.85 9.26 -0.87
C LEU A 144 -17.97 8.08 -0.45
N TYR A 145 -18.07 6.97 -1.19
CA TYR A 145 -17.30 5.75 -0.90
C TYR A 145 -16.43 5.33 -2.09
N ASN A 146 -15.25 4.82 -1.75
CA ASN A 146 -14.35 4.12 -2.67
C ASN A 146 -14.53 2.60 -2.50
N ARG A 147 -14.21 1.85 -3.55
CA ARG A 147 -14.02 0.40 -3.44
C ARG A 147 -12.59 0.16 -2.96
N SER A 148 -12.45 -0.11 -1.68
CA SER A 148 -11.16 -0.29 -1.01
C SER A 148 -10.70 -1.75 -1.05
N HIS A 149 -9.39 -1.94 -0.92
CA HIS A 149 -8.74 -3.25 -0.88
C HIS A 149 -8.17 -3.50 0.53
N LEU A 150 -8.26 -4.74 1.03
CA LEU A 150 -7.53 -5.15 2.23
C LEU A 150 -6.02 -5.29 1.96
N ILE A 151 -5.66 -5.79 0.77
CA ILE A 151 -4.27 -5.79 0.27
C ILE A 151 -4.27 -5.08 -1.08
N GLY A 152 -3.56 -3.95 -1.18
CA GLY A 152 -3.64 -3.08 -2.35
C GLY A 152 -3.16 -3.74 -3.64
N TYR A 153 -3.82 -3.42 -4.76
CA TYR A 153 -3.47 -3.92 -6.10
C TYR A 153 -1.98 -3.85 -6.42
N GLN A 154 -1.29 -2.75 -6.07
CA GLN A 154 0.13 -2.59 -6.37
C GLN A 154 1.02 -3.63 -5.70
N LEU A 155 0.53 -4.31 -4.66
CA LEU A 155 1.28 -5.31 -3.90
C LEU A 155 1.08 -6.72 -4.44
N THR A 156 -0.15 -7.06 -4.91
CA THR A 156 -0.49 -8.44 -5.29
C THR A 156 -1.22 -8.62 -6.62
N GLY A 157 -1.56 -7.53 -7.30
CA GLY A 157 -2.26 -7.56 -8.59
C GLY A 157 -3.73 -7.94 -8.52
N GLN A 158 -4.30 -8.16 -7.33
CA GLN A 158 -5.71 -8.50 -7.17
C GLN A 158 -6.61 -7.32 -7.53
N ASN A 159 -7.39 -7.47 -8.62
CA ASN A 159 -8.14 -6.35 -9.18
C ASN A 159 -9.54 -6.20 -8.58
N ASN A 160 -10.32 -7.29 -8.58
CA ASN A 160 -11.73 -7.36 -8.16
C ASN A 160 -11.87 -8.37 -7.01
N ASN A 161 -11.53 -7.94 -5.80
CA ASN A 161 -11.68 -8.69 -4.55
C ASN A 161 -12.78 -8.04 -3.71
#